data_AF-A0A062VCL3-F1
#
_entry.id   AF-A0A062VCL3-F1
#
_cell.length_a   1.000
_cell.length_b   1.000
_cell.length_c   1.000
_cell.angle_alpha   90.00
_cell.angle_beta   90.00
_cell.angle_gamma   90.00
#
_symmetry.space_group_name_H-M   'P 1'
#
loop_
_entity.id
_entity.type
_entity.pdbx_description
1 polymer ?
#
loop_
_entity_poly.entity_id
_entity_poly.type
_entity_poly.pdbx_seq_one_letter_code
_entity_poly.pdbx_strand_id
1 'polypeptide(L)' 'MKISKSLLLICAALLMLSPVAQASSTITYTYDARGRLKTVSLSGGMHSGAVTTYTYDKANNRVRKQVTGA' A
#
# COMPACT_ATOMS: atom_id res chain seq x y z
N MET A 1 24.17 -5.60 -48.58
CA MET A 1 23.91 -4.43 -47.73
C MET A 1 22.86 -4.81 -46.69
N LYS A 2 23.31 -4.98 -45.44
CA LYS A 2 22.61 -4.83 -44.15
C LYS A 2 21.09 -5.05 -44.14
N ILE A 3 20.67 -6.18 -43.55
CA ILE A 3 19.33 -6.41 -43.03
C ILE A 3 18.89 -5.12 -42.31
N SER A 4 17.82 -4.51 -42.82
CA SER A 4 17.41 -3.15 -42.49
C SER A 4 16.95 -3.06 -41.04
N LYS A 5 17.53 -2.10 -40.31
CA LYS A 5 17.27 -1.78 -38.89
C LYS A 5 15.81 -1.36 -38.61
N SER A 6 14.94 -1.35 -39.63
CA SER A 6 13.56 -0.87 -39.58
C SER A 6 12.59 -1.84 -38.90
N LEU A 7 12.95 -3.12 -38.73
CA LEU A 7 12.09 -4.09 -38.02
C LEU A 7 12.28 -4.04 -36.49
N LEU A 8 13.37 -3.44 -36.00
CA LEU A 8 13.66 -3.31 -34.56
C LEU A 8 13.02 -2.08 -33.91
N LEU A 9 12.43 -1.16 -34.69
CA LEU A 9 11.88 0.11 -34.20
C LEU A 9 10.38 0.05 -33.88
N ILE A 10 9.65 -0.97 -34.36
CA ILE A 10 8.21 -1.09 -34.08
C ILE A 10 7.96 -1.67 -32.68
N CYS A 11 8.84 -2.55 -32.17
CA CYS A 11 8.76 -3.04 -30.79
C CYS A 11 9.10 -1.97 -29.75
N ALA A 12 9.96 -0.99 -30.07
CA ALA A 12 10.35 0.05 -29.13
C ALA A 12 9.24 1.10 -28.89
N ALA A 13 8.33 1.29 -29.84
CA ALA A 13 7.24 2.25 -29.74
C ALA A 13 5.99 1.69 -29.03
N LEU A 14 5.76 0.37 -29.05
CA LEU A 14 4.65 -0.28 -28.33
C LEU A 14 4.97 -0.59 -26.85
N LEU A 15 6.23 -0.53 -26.43
CA LEU A 15 6.61 -0.88 -25.05
C LEU A 15 6.44 0.27 -24.03
N MET A 16 6.20 1.51 -24.50
CA MET A 16 6.29 2.71 -23.65
C MET A 16 4.95 3.23 -23.14
N LEU A 17 3.85 2.56 -23.48
CA LEU A 17 2.50 2.90 -22.99
C LEU A 17 2.00 1.83 -22.00
N SER A 18 2.87 1.39 -21.09
CA SER A 18 2.37 0.71 -19.90
C SER A 18 1.73 1.77 -19.02
N PRO A 19 0.42 1.73 -18.72
CA PRO A 19 -0.11 2.55 -17.64
C PRO A 19 0.69 2.17 -16.40
N VAL A 20 1.47 3.11 -15.87
CA VAL A 20 1.99 2.98 -14.51
C VAL A 20 0.76 2.82 -13.64
N ALA A 21 0.51 1.59 -13.19
CA ALA A 21 -0.54 1.31 -12.24
C ALA A 21 -0.17 2.05 -10.96
N GLN A 22 -0.71 3.25 -10.79
CA GLN A 22 -0.48 4.09 -9.62
C GLN A 22 -1.16 3.39 -8.44
N ALA A 23 -0.41 2.56 -7.71
CA ALA A 23 -0.87 1.90 -6.51
C ALA A 23 -1.05 2.95 -5.39
N SER A 24 -2.20 3.62 -5.37
CA SER A 24 -2.57 4.51 -4.28
C SER A 24 -3.00 3.69 -3.05
N SER A 25 -2.54 4.10 -1.88
CA SER A 25 -2.90 3.49 -0.60
C SER A 25 -3.45 4.56 0.33
N THR A 26 -4.53 4.23 1.03
CA THR A 26 -5.14 5.08 2.07
C THR A 26 -4.90 4.43 3.43
N ILE A 27 -4.37 5.22 4.37
CA ILE A 27 -4.19 4.80 5.76
C ILE A 27 -5.24 5.48 6.61
N THR A 28 -6.07 4.69 7.29
CA THR A 28 -7.11 5.19 8.20
C THR A 28 -6.71 4.95 9.64
N TYR A 29 -6.83 5.98 10.47
CA TYR A 29 -6.55 5.95 11.90
C TYR A 29 -7.86 6.11 12.67
N THR A 30 -8.07 5.25 13.66
CA THR A 30 -9.18 5.42 14.61
C THR A 30 -8.66 5.59 16.02
N TYR A 31 -9.42 6.28 16.84
CA TYR A 31 -9.05 6.62 18.21
C TYR A 31 -10.13 6.14 19.17
N ASP A 32 -9.72 5.81 20.40
CA ASP A 32 -10.67 5.61 21.48
C ASP A 32 -11.19 6.94 22.06
N ALA A 33 -12.13 6.87 23.00
CA ALA A 33 -12.73 8.06 23.63
C ALA A 33 -11.72 8.92 24.40
N ARG A 34 -10.52 8.42 24.70
CA ARG A 34 -9.43 9.16 25.36
C ARG A 34 -8.44 9.74 24.34
N GLY A 35 -8.73 9.65 23.05
CA GLY A 35 -7.87 10.17 21.97
C GLY A 35 -6.66 9.28 21.67
N ARG A 36 -6.67 8.01 22.08
CA ARG A 36 -5.53 7.10 21.88
C ARG A 36 -5.72 6.28 20.63
N LEU A 37 -4.64 6.05 19.88
CA LEU A 37 -4.68 5.29 18.64
C LEU A 37 -5.18 3.87 18.88
N LYS A 38 -6.33 3.52 18.31
CA LYS A 38 -6.99 2.22 18.49
C LYS A 38 -6.71 1.28 17.33
N THR A 39 -6.88 1.76 16.09
CA THR A 39 -6.59 0.98 14.88
C THR A 39 -5.90 1.79 13.80
N VAL A 40 -5.12 1.09 12.98
CA VAL A 40 -4.57 1.56 11.71
C VAL A 40 -4.98 0.56 10.64
N SER A 41 -5.70 0.99 9.61
CA SER A 41 -6.10 0.13 8.49
C SER A 41 -5.60 0.67 7.17
N LEU A 42 -5.07 -0.21 6.33
CA LEU A 42 -4.59 0.09 5.00
C LEU A 42 -5.61 -0.38 3.97
N SER A 43 -5.90 0.46 2.99
CA SER A 43 -6.75 0.13 1.85
C SER A 43 -6.12 0.64 0.57
N GLY A 44 -6.31 -0.10 -0.52
CA GLY A 44 -5.58 0.16 -1.76
C GLY A 44 -4.11 -0.23 -1.68
N GLY A 45 -3.47 -0.30 -2.86
CA GLY A 45 -2.08 -0.73 -3.01
C GLY A 45 -1.80 -2.16 -2.56
N MET A 46 -0.50 -2.48 -2.45
CA MET A 46 0.01 -3.82 -2.16
C MET A 46 -0.46 -4.38 -0.80
N HIS A 47 -0.65 -3.52 0.19
CA HIS A 47 -0.95 -3.91 1.57
C HIS A 47 -2.43 -3.67 1.94
N SER A 48 -3.31 -3.61 0.94
CA SER A 48 -4.74 -3.42 1.16
C SER A 48 -5.31 -4.54 2.04
N GLY A 49 -6.03 -4.18 3.10
CA GLY A 49 -6.61 -5.13 4.05
C GLY A 49 -5.75 -5.37 5.29
N ALA A 50 -4.51 -4.86 5.33
CA ALA A 50 -3.70 -4.91 6.55
C ALA A 50 -4.30 -4.02 7.64
N VAL A 51 -4.48 -4.58 8.84
CA VAL A 51 -5.02 -3.88 10.01
C VAL A 51 -4.10 -4.09 11.21
N THR A 52 -3.73 -3.00 11.87
CA THR A 52 -3.06 -3.02 13.17
C THR A 52 -4.02 -2.53 14.25
N THR A 53 -4.14 -3.29 15.34
CA THR A 53 -4.94 -2.93 16.52
C THR A 53 -4.05 -2.77 17.75
N TYR A 54 -4.33 -1.76 18.55
CA TYR A 54 -3.64 -1.49 19.81
C TYR A 54 -4.60 -1.58 20.99
N THR A 55 -4.11 -2.17 22.08
CA THR A 55 -4.85 -2.21 23.36
C THR A 55 -4.01 -1.58 24.46
N TYR A 56 -4.68 -0.89 25.38
CA TYR A 56 -4.05 -0.15 26.44
C TYR A 56 -4.66 -0.55 27.78
N ASP A 57 -3.83 -0.52 28.83
CA ASP A 57 -4.32 -0.61 30.20
C ASP A 57 -4.92 0.72 30.70
N LYS A 58 -5.35 0.74 31.96
CA LYS A 58 -5.91 1.92 32.63
C LYS A 58 -4.87 3.01 32.91
N ALA A 59 -3.60 2.65 33.04
CA ALA A 59 -2.47 3.56 33.27
C ALA A 59 -1.91 4.14 31.97
N ASN A 60 -2.60 3.91 30.85
CA ASN A 60 -2.25 4.40 29.52
C ASN A 60 -1.04 3.70 28.86
N ASN A 61 -0.63 2.54 29.36
CA ASN A 61 0.42 1.76 28.72
C ASN A 61 -0.17 0.89 27.61
N ARG A 62 0.53 0.83 26.48
CA ARG A 62 0.16 -0.07 25.38
C ARG A 62 0.58 -1.49 25.72
N VAL A 63 -0.39 -2.34 26.03
CA VAL A 63 -0.15 -3.73 26.44
C VAL A 63 -0.17 -4.71 25.27
N ARG A 64 -0.71 -4.31 24.11
CA ARG A 64 -0.71 -5.17 22.92
C ARG A 64 -0.68 -4.38 21.62
N LYS A 65 -0.02 -4.97 20.62
CA LYS A 65 -0.10 -4.64 19.20
C LYS A 65 -0.40 -5.94 18.45
N GLN A 66 -1.46 -5.96 17.66
CA GLN A 66 -1.78 -7.08 16.78
C GLN A 66 -1.86 -6.58 15.34
N VAL A 67 -1.28 -7.34 14.42
CA VAL A 67 -1.35 -7.10 12.98
C VAL A 67 -2.08 -8.28 12.34
N THR A 68 -3.00 -8.00 11.43
CA THR A 68 -3.74 -8.99 10.65
C THR A 68 -3.78 -8.56 9.19
N GLY A 69 -3.85 -9.51 8.25
CA GLY A 69 -3.93 -9.22 6.81
C GLY A 69 -2.66 -8.62 6.22
N ALA A 70 -1.51 -8.86 6.87
CA ALA A 70 -0.19 -8.52 6.37
C ALA A 70 0.38 -9.68 5.54
#